data_AF-A0A1R3L3V8-F1
#
_entry.id   AF-A0A1R3L3V8-F1
#
_cell.length_a   1.000
_cell.length_b   1.000
_cell.length_c   1.000
_cell.angle_alpha   90.00
_cell.angle_beta   90.00
_cell.angle_gamma   90.00
#
_symmetry.space_group_name_H-M   'P 1'
#
loop_
_entity.id
_entity.type
_entity.pdbx_description
1 polymer ?
#
loop_
_entity_poly.entity_id
_entity_poly.type
_entity_poly.pdbx_seq_one_letter_code
_entity_poly.pdbx_strand_id
1 'polypeptide(L)'
;MPPIEAFAYPGMRDFLEYSLFMGWMDQYLTYPRCRCLLELKPDLRLDDFLDVPMYIRTWFEPAVDLETFRFGIIFRIYDWCVDVMKSPPLTIEKDATAKVREGRDPETTPN
;
A
#
# COMPACT_ATOMS: atom_id res chain seq x y z
N MET A 1 10.72 21.12 19.15
CA MET A 1 11.27 22.37 18.60
C MET A 1 12.51 22.73 19.39
N PRO A 2 13.66 22.98 18.76
CA PRO A 2 14.88 23.32 19.48
C PRO A 2 14.74 24.69 20.19
N PRO A 3 15.46 24.91 21.31
CA PRO A 3 15.40 26.15 22.07
C PRO A 3 15.82 27.36 21.23
N ILE A 4 15.26 28.54 21.52
CA ILE A 4 15.56 29.77 20.76
C ILE A 4 17.06 30.13 20.79
N GLU A 5 17.74 29.75 21.88
CA GLU A 5 19.18 29.91 22.11
C GLU A 5 20.06 29.13 21.11
N ALA A 6 19.50 28.10 20.45
CA ALA A 6 20.22 27.31 19.45
C ALA A 6 20.32 28.00 18.08
N PHE A 7 19.62 29.12 17.88
CA PHE A 7 19.62 29.86 16.61
C PHE A 7 20.59 31.05 16.67
N ALA A 8 21.51 31.13 15.70
CA ALA A 8 22.53 32.18 15.65
C ALA A 8 21.96 33.57 15.31
N TYR A 9 20.79 33.65 14.66
CA TYR A 9 20.14 34.91 14.31
C TYR A 9 18.60 34.77 14.23
N PRO A 10 17.84 35.86 14.43
CA PRO A 10 16.38 35.82 14.56
C PRO A 10 15.63 35.23 13.36
N GLY A 11 16.12 35.42 12.13
CA GLY A 11 15.50 34.87 10.90
C GLY A 11 15.92 33.45 10.55
N MET A 12 16.83 32.83 11.31
CA MET A 12 17.30 31.46 11.06
C MET A 12 16.18 30.44 11.28
N ARG A 13 15.31 30.72 12.26
CA ARG A 13 14.15 29.88 12.56
C ARG A 13 13.19 29.81 11.37
N ASP A 14 12.82 30.96 10.82
CA ASP A 14 11.90 31.05 9.67
C ASP A 14 12.48 30.37 8.43
N PHE A 15 13.80 30.50 8.23
CA PHE A 15 14.51 29.80 7.16
C PHE A 15 14.47 28.28 7.34
N LEU A 16 14.65 27.80 8.57
CA LEU A 16 14.65 26.37 8.88
C LEU A 16 13.25 25.78 8.71
N GLU A 17 12.21 26.47 9.18
CA GLU A 17 10.80 26.11 8.94
C GLU A 17 10.46 26.09 7.45
N TYR A 18 10.92 27.08 6.68
CA TYR A 18 10.75 27.14 5.23
C TYR A 18 11.44 25.98 4.50
N SER A 19 12.68 25.66 4.88
CA SER A 19 13.44 24.56 4.29
C SER A 19 12.79 23.19 4.55
N LEU A 20 12.27 22.98 5.78
CA LEU A 20 11.51 21.79 6.13
C LEU A 20 10.22 21.68 5.31
N PHE A 21 9.48 22.78 5.17
CA PHE A 21 8.27 22.82 4.36
C PHE A 21 8.56 22.52 2.88
N MET A 22 9.63 23.10 2.32
CA MET A 22 10.03 22.85 0.93
C MET A 22 10.49 21.41 0.70
N GLY A 23 11.26 20.83 1.63
CA GLY A 23 11.63 19.42 1.57
C GLY A 23 10.41 18.49 1.66
N TRP A 24 9.47 18.81 2.55
CA TRP A 24 8.20 18.08 2.65
C TRP A 24 7.36 18.18 1.38
N MET A 25 7.30 19.35 0.75
CA MET A 25 6.61 19.56 -0.52
C MET A 25 7.21 18.74 -1.66
N ASP A 26 8.55 18.63 -1.72
CA ASP A 26 9.23 17.81 -2.74
C ASP A 26 8.89 16.31 -2.56
N GLN A 27 8.90 15.82 -1.32
CA GLN A 27 8.45 14.46 -0.99
C GLN A 27 6.97 14.25 -1.34
N TYR A 28 6.11 15.23 -1.02
CA TYR A 28 4.68 15.16 -1.31
C TYR A 28 4.39 15.08 -2.80
N LEU A 29 5.11 15.83 -3.64
CA LEU A 29 4.91 15.83 -5.09
C LEU A 29 5.55 14.62 -5.77
N THR A 30 6.61 14.07 -5.19
CA THR A 30 7.25 12.86 -5.72
C THR A 30 6.38 11.62 -5.51
N TYR A 31 5.64 11.54 -4.39
CA TYR A 31 4.74 10.43 -4.10
C TYR A 31 3.66 10.17 -5.19
N PRO A 32 2.80 11.13 -5.60
CA PRO A 32 1.78 10.91 -6.62
C PRO A 32 2.41 10.63 -7.98
N ARG A 33 3.56 11.24 -8.30
CA ARG A 33 4.31 10.94 -9.52
C ARG A 33 4.74 9.47 -9.54
N CYS A 34 5.37 8.98 -8.48
CA CYS A 34 5.76 7.57 -8.37
C CYS A 34 4.54 6.66 -8.41
N ARG A 35 3.47 6.99 -7.68
CA ARG A 35 2.23 6.22 -7.69
C ARG A 35 1.65 6.06 -9.10
N CYS A 36 1.56 7.14 -9.88
CA CYS A 36 1.09 7.06 -11.26
C CYS A 36 1.99 6.13 -12.11
N LEU A 37 3.31 6.22 -11.96
CA LEU A 37 4.25 5.35 -12.69
C LEU A 37 4.11 3.87 -12.31
N LEU A 38 3.79 3.59 -11.04
CA LEU A 38 3.59 2.23 -10.53
C LEU A 38 2.25 1.63 -10.99
N GLU A 39 1.17 2.42 -11.01
CA GLU A 39 -0.14 1.97 -11.50
C GLU A 39 -0.11 1.60 -13.00
N LEU A 40 0.83 2.15 -13.77
CA LEU A 40 1.08 1.80 -15.17
C LEU A 40 1.87 0.49 -15.35
N LYS A 41 2.47 -0.07 -14.30
CA LYS A 41 3.28 -1.30 -14.36
C LYS A 41 2.56 -2.46 -13.63
N PRO A 42 2.10 -3.51 -14.35
CA PRO A 42 1.43 -4.65 -13.73
C PRO A 42 2.37 -5.56 -12.92
N ASP A 43 3.66 -5.59 -13.28
CA ASP A 43 4.67 -6.47 -12.65
C ASP A 43 5.61 -5.66 -11.73
N LEU A 44 5.08 -5.21 -10.60
CA LEU A 44 5.88 -4.47 -9.64
C LEU A 44 6.86 -5.41 -8.91
N ARG A 45 8.16 -5.16 -9.06
CA ARG A 45 9.19 -5.93 -8.32
C ARG A 45 9.35 -5.36 -6.92
N LEU A 46 9.86 -6.18 -6.00
CA LEU A 46 10.14 -5.74 -4.63
C LEU A 46 11.18 -4.61 -4.60
N ASP A 47 12.17 -4.66 -5.49
CA ASP A 47 13.19 -3.60 -5.63
C ASP A 47 12.54 -2.26 -6.01
N ASP A 48 11.60 -2.27 -6.95
CA ASP A 48 10.85 -1.08 -7.35
C ASP A 48 10.04 -0.49 -6.19
N PHE A 49 9.59 -1.32 -5.23
CA PHE A 49 8.89 -0.87 -4.02
C PHE A 49 9.83 -0.23 -3.00
N LEU A 50 11.06 -0.75 -2.85
CA LEU A 50 12.08 -0.19 -1.96
C LEU A 50 12.58 1.18 -2.46
N ASP A 51 12.57 1.40 -3.76
CA ASP A 51 12.98 2.66 -4.38
C ASP A 51 11.90 3.76 -4.30
N VAL A 52 10.66 3.44 -3.90
CA VAL A 52 9.57 4.44 -3.83
C VAL A 52 9.78 5.37 -2.64
N PRO A 53 9.87 6.71 -2.85
CA PRO A 53 10.03 7.63 -1.74
C PRO A 53 8.85 7.54 -0.77
N MET A 54 9.19 7.41 0.51
CA MET A 54 8.20 7.40 1.58
C MET A 54 7.78 8.82 1.92
N TYR A 55 6.47 9.02 1.92
CA TYR A 55 5.88 10.32 2.20
C TYR A 55 5.38 10.37 3.65
N ILE A 56 5.87 11.37 4.39
CA ILE A 56 5.33 11.73 5.71
C ILE A 56 4.15 12.68 5.48
N ARG A 57 2.98 12.39 6.07
CA ARG A 57 1.79 13.26 5.95
C ARG A 57 1.92 14.63 6.61
N THR A 58 2.93 14.78 7.45
CA THR A 58 3.20 15.96 8.26
C THR A 58 4.56 16.54 7.90
N TRP A 59 4.66 17.86 7.94
CA TRP A 59 5.90 18.59 7.69
C TRP A 59 6.91 18.48 8.85
N PHE A 60 6.49 17.97 10.01
CA PHE A 60 7.36 17.69 11.15
C PHE A 60 7.75 16.20 11.18
N GLU A 61 8.94 15.95 11.74
CA GLU A 61 9.53 14.61 11.84
C GLU A 61 8.68 13.70 12.74
N PRO A 62 8.19 12.56 12.21
CA PRO A 62 7.46 11.58 12.99
C PRO A 62 8.40 10.85 13.95
N ALA A 63 7.88 10.41 15.09
CA ALA A 63 8.66 9.61 16.06
C ALA A 63 9.03 8.20 15.54
N VAL A 64 8.55 7.83 14.36
CA VAL A 64 8.75 6.51 13.75
C VAL A 64 9.66 6.67 12.54
N ASP A 65 10.76 5.93 12.55
CA ASP A 65 11.63 5.81 11.38
C ASP A 65 10.87 5.20 10.20
N LEU A 66 10.96 5.87 9.05
CA LEU A 66 10.20 5.50 7.86
C LEU A 66 10.66 4.15 7.31
N GLU A 67 11.97 3.86 7.33
CA GLU A 67 12.48 2.58 6.85
C GLU A 67 11.93 1.43 7.68
N THR A 68 11.92 1.59 9.00
CA THR A 68 11.29 0.63 9.91
C THR A 68 9.81 0.39 9.57
N PHE A 69 9.06 1.47 9.26
CA PHE A 69 7.66 1.35 8.83
C PHE A 69 7.52 0.58 7.50
N ARG A 70 8.39 0.84 6.52
CA ARG A 70 8.42 0.13 5.23
C ARG A 70 8.66 -1.36 5.41
N PHE A 71 9.68 -1.73 6.18
CA PHE A 71 9.97 -3.14 6.45
C PHE A 71 8.78 -3.83 7.14
N GLY A 72 8.12 -3.16 8.08
CA GLY A 72 6.91 -3.67 8.71
C GLY A 72 5.78 -3.98 7.71
N ILE A 73 5.59 -3.14 6.70
CA ILE A 73 4.63 -3.41 5.62
C ILE A 73 5.02 -4.64 4.80
N ILE A 74 6.30 -4.76 4.43
CA ILE A 74 6.81 -5.90 3.64
C ILE A 74 6.55 -7.22 4.36
N PHE A 75 6.88 -7.30 5.66
CA PHE A 75 6.62 -8.50 6.46
C PHE A 75 5.12 -8.82 6.54
N ARG A 76 4.27 -7.81 6.69
CA ARG A 76 2.81 -8.02 6.73
C ARG A 76 2.26 -8.54 5.40
N ILE A 77 2.78 -8.07 4.27
CA ILE A 77 2.42 -8.59 2.94
C ILE A 77 2.89 -10.04 2.82
N TYR A 78 4.11 -10.34 3.26
CA TYR A 78 4.65 -11.70 3.24
C TYR A 78 3.80 -12.67 4.07
N ASP A 79 3.46 -12.30 5.30
CA ASP A 79 2.58 -13.10 6.17
C ASP A 79 1.24 -13.36 5.50
N TRP A 80 0.65 -12.34 4.86
CA TRP A 80 -0.60 -12.50 4.12
C TRP A 80 -0.46 -13.45 2.92
N CYS A 81 0.62 -13.35 2.15
CA CYS A 81 0.91 -14.30 1.07
C CYS A 81 1.04 -15.73 1.60
N VAL A 82 1.72 -15.91 2.75
CA VAL A 82 1.87 -17.22 3.40
C VAL A 82 0.52 -17.77 3.85
N ASP A 83 -0.35 -16.94 4.41
CA ASP A 83 -1.69 -17.35 4.83
C ASP A 83 -2.57 -17.74 3.64
N VAL A 84 -2.50 -17.00 2.52
CA VAL A 84 -3.19 -17.35 1.27
C VAL A 84 -2.67 -18.67 0.69
N MET A 85 -1.35 -18.90 0.71
CA MET A 85 -0.76 -20.16 0.23
C MET A 85 -1.12 -21.37 1.11
N LYS A 86 -1.30 -21.17 2.42
CA LYS A 86 -1.73 -22.21 3.37
C LYS A 86 -3.22 -22.50 3.31
N SER A 87 -4.01 -21.54 2.84
CA SER A 87 -5.45 -21.70 2.67
C SER A 87 -5.71 -22.65 1.50
N PRO A 88 -6.58 -23.68 1.65
CA PRO A 88 -6.95 -24.52 0.53
C PRO A 88 -7.57 -23.64 -0.57
N PRO A 89 -7.31 -23.92 -1.85
CA PRO A 89 -7.92 -23.16 -2.94
C PRO A 89 -9.44 -23.21 -2.75
N LEU A 90 -10.09 -22.05 -2.78
CA LEU A 90 -11.54 -21.95 -2.83
C LEU A 90 -12.03 -22.75 -4.04
N THR A 91 -12.38 -24.02 -3.83
CA THR A 91 -13.22 -24.77 -4.74
C THR A 91 -14.54 -24.02 -4.76
N ILE A 92 -14.72 -23.19 -5.80
CA ILE A 92 -16.03 -22.69 -6.19
C ILE A 92 -16.83 -23.96 -6.45
N GLU A 93 -17.64 -24.37 -5.48
CA GLU A 93 -18.45 -25.58 -5.57
C GLU A 93 -19.27 -25.50 -6.86
N LYS A 94 -19.04 -26.46 -7.75
CA LYS A 94 -19.86 -26.71 -8.95
C LYS A 94 -21.29 -27.18 -8.58
N ASP A 95 -21.65 -27.17 -7.30
CA ASP A 95 -22.91 -27.69 -6.76
C ASP A 95 -24.13 -26.84 -7.14
N ALA A 96 -23.94 -25.58 -7.55
CA ALA A 96 -25.03 -24.79 -8.11
C ALA A 96 -25.52 -25.30 -9.48
N THR A 97 -24.68 -26.05 -10.22
CA THR A 97 -25.04 -26.57 -11.55
C THR A 97 -25.54 -28.01 -11.57
N ALA A 98 -25.35 -28.78 -10.49
CA ALA A 98 -25.85 -30.15 -10.40
C ALA A 98 -27.36 -30.21 -10.04
N LYS A 99 -27.83 -29.30 -9.16
CA LYS A 99 -29.25 -29.29 -8.73
C LYS A 99 -30.26 -28.83 -9.81
N VAL A 100 -29.80 -28.24 -10.91
CA VAL A 100 -30.70 -27.80 -12.01
C VAL A 100 -30.96 -28.94 -13.01
N ARG A 101 -30.11 -29.98 -13.06
CA ARG A 101 -30.25 -31.09 -14.01
C ARG A 101 -31.08 -32.26 -13.50
N GLU A 102 -31.31 -32.37 -12.19
CA GLU A 102 -32.00 -33.51 -11.56
C GLU A 102 -33.52 -33.31 -11.43
N GLY A 103 -34.07 -32.19 -11.92
CA GLY A 103 -35.50 -31.85 -11.82
C GLY A 103 -36.30 -31.91 -13.14
N ARG A 104 -35.81 -32.60 -14.17
CA ARG A 104 -36.55 -32.77 -15.43
C ARG A 104 -36.72 -34.26 -15.76
N ASP A 105 -37.65 -34.89 -15.06
CA ASP A 105 -38.20 -36.18 -15.47
C ASP A 105 -39.00 -36.02 -16.78
N PRO A 106 -38.90 -36.96 -17.74
CA PRO A 106 -39.73 -36.97 -18.94
C PRO A 106 -41.12 -37.54 -18.62
N GLU A 107 -42.14 -36.67 -18.60
CA GLU A 107 -43.54 -37.11 -18.63
C GLU A 107 -43.88 -37.80 -19.97
N THR A 108 -44.05 -39.12 -19.88
CA THR A 108 -45.12 -39.95 -20.44
C THR A 108 -45.85 -39.45 -21.71
N THR A 109 -45.64 -40.13 -22.84
CA THR A 109 -46.62 -40.22 -23.95
C THR A 109 -47.27 -41.59 -23.95
N PRO A 110 -48.62 -41.71 -23.85
CA PRO A 110 -49.33 -42.95 -24.16
C PRO A 110 -49.98 -42.92 -25.56
N ASN A 111 -50.01 -44.12 -26.15
CA ASN A 111 -50.65 -44.61 -27.39
C ASN A 111 -49.91 -44.40 -28.72
#